data_AF-A0A3B5RCE8-F1
#
_entry.id   AF-A0A3B5RCE8-F1
#
_cell.length_a   1.000
_cell.length_b   1.000
_cell.length_c   1.000
_cell.angle_alpha   90.00
_cell.angle_beta   90.00
_cell.angle_gamma   90.00
#
_symmetry.space_group_name_H-M   'P 1'
#
loop_
_entity.id
_entity.type
_entity.pdbx_description
1 polymer ?
#
loop_
_entity_poly.entity_id
_entity_poly.type
_entity_poly.pdbx_seq_one_letter_code
_entity_poly.pdbx_strand_id
1 'polypeptide(L)'
;MGAHGWSAVRMGIVVCGYLAFFCSEFVPVTEAGCRERGHQNCCPSRDNKCFEYTRRKTVCYCDSYCQKTRDCCEDYQHVCQISAAMDCAVGSWGPWSSCSSPCGVGSKERSRQVTIPPRNGGTPCPDLRQRRGCYGNNVICDNAKEVAKILPDFFKRNFKDPWRRPHMLMKEEKDSYCVYLRVKQASAACKLKLWSAQLVRERLVCAECQSDAMSNSDRCAGDGMEGIRTFWTAASTPGCHGSWMWELSSEQCRCPPYSVLFV
;
A
#
# COMPACT_ATOMS: atom_id res chain seq x y z
N MET A 1 24.64 6.11 95.52
CA MET A 1 25.70 5.79 96.51
C MET A 1 25.22 4.60 97.31
N GLY A 2 25.87 3.44 97.19
CA GLY A 2 25.37 2.20 97.79
C GLY A 2 23.99 1.81 97.21
N ALA A 3 23.43 0.64 97.43
CA ALA A 3 23.77 -0.50 98.26
C ALA A 3 23.12 -1.71 97.56
N HIS A 4 23.79 -2.85 97.42
CA HIS A 4 23.68 -4.01 98.32
C HIS A 4 22.25 -4.29 98.82
N GLY A 5 21.73 -5.49 98.53
CA GLY A 5 20.52 -5.94 99.23
C GLY A 5 19.78 -7.17 98.73
N TRP A 6 20.45 -8.32 98.72
CA TRP A 6 19.90 -9.63 99.14
C TRP A 6 18.95 -10.43 98.22
N SER A 7 19.06 -11.73 98.47
CA SER A 7 18.63 -12.90 97.71
C SER A 7 17.17 -13.28 97.96
N ALA A 8 16.48 -13.86 96.95
CA ALA A 8 15.92 -15.22 97.02
C ALA A 8 15.09 -15.60 95.76
N VAL A 9 15.54 -16.66 95.07
CA VAL A 9 14.78 -17.84 94.57
C VAL A 9 13.36 -17.66 93.98
N ARG A 10 13.17 -17.95 92.67
CA ARG A 10 12.58 -19.20 92.07
C ARG A 10 11.98 -18.94 90.66
N MET A 11 12.24 -19.89 89.76
CA MET A 11 11.45 -20.32 88.58
C MET A 11 10.91 -19.26 87.59
N GLY A 12 11.46 -19.23 86.37
CA GLY A 12 10.89 -18.45 85.25
C GLY A 12 11.65 -18.59 83.92
N ILE A 13 11.07 -19.39 83.01
CA ILE A 13 10.90 -19.24 81.55
C ILE A 13 11.80 -18.24 80.77
N VAL A 14 12.54 -18.79 79.78
CA VAL A 14 12.79 -18.34 78.39
C VAL A 14 13.65 -17.05 78.25
N VAL A 15 14.64 -16.91 77.36
CA VAL A 15 14.71 -17.19 75.92
C VAL A 15 16.16 -17.57 75.57
N CYS A 16 16.36 -18.62 74.75
CA CYS A 16 17.68 -19.01 74.27
C CYS A 16 18.19 -18.02 73.23
N GLY A 17 19.35 -17.41 73.50
CA GLY A 17 20.08 -16.58 72.54
C GLY A 17 20.94 -17.43 71.61
N TYR A 18 20.95 -17.07 70.34
CA TYR A 18 22.13 -17.11 69.48
C TYR A 18 21.98 -15.97 68.47
N LEU A 19 22.97 -15.09 68.41
CA LEU A 19 23.10 -14.07 67.38
C LEU A 19 23.32 -14.77 66.02
N ALA A 20 22.23 -15.11 65.35
CA ALA A 20 22.22 -15.33 63.92
C ALA A 20 21.91 -13.97 63.28
N PHE A 21 22.94 -13.34 62.70
CA PHE A 21 22.72 -12.36 61.64
C PHE A 21 21.90 -13.08 60.55
N PHE A 22 20.59 -12.90 60.55
CA PHE A 22 19.75 -13.21 59.39
C PHE A 22 20.12 -12.20 58.30
N CYS A 23 21.25 -12.45 57.64
CA CYS A 23 21.41 -12.03 56.26
C CYS A 23 20.60 -13.06 55.45
N SER A 24 19.26 -13.00 55.56
CA SER A 24 18.40 -13.60 54.55
C SER A 24 18.62 -12.81 53.28
N GLU A 25 19.57 -13.31 52.50
CA GLU A 25 19.62 -13.27 51.04
C GLU A 25 18.93 -12.03 50.46
N PHE A 26 19.74 -11.00 50.18
CA PHE A 26 19.53 -10.34 48.90
C PHE A 26 19.50 -11.46 47.86
N VAL A 27 18.33 -11.74 47.30
CA VAL A 27 18.17 -12.54 46.09
C VAL A 27 18.29 -11.55 44.92
N PRO A 28 19.47 -11.33 44.30
CA PRO A 28 19.52 -10.77 42.96
C PRO A 28 19.50 -11.96 42.00
N VAL A 29 18.36 -12.61 41.88
CA VAL A 29 18.15 -13.59 40.81
C VAL A 29 17.00 -13.07 39.96
N THR A 30 17.33 -12.11 39.11
CA THR A 30 16.65 -12.01 37.81
C THR A 30 17.64 -12.61 36.82
N GLU A 31 17.39 -13.86 36.45
CA GLU A 31 18.20 -14.68 35.56
C GLU A 31 17.94 -14.26 34.12
N ALA A 32 18.54 -13.15 33.68
CA ALA A 32 18.42 -12.73 32.29
C ALA A 32 18.93 -13.86 31.37
N GLY A 33 18.00 -14.45 30.64
CA GLY A 33 18.20 -15.57 29.71
C GLY A 33 17.09 -15.57 28.68
N CYS A 34 17.12 -16.51 27.73
CA CYS A 34 16.08 -16.62 26.69
C CYS A 34 14.66 -16.74 27.27
N ARG A 35 14.50 -17.27 28.48
CA ARG A 35 13.22 -17.40 29.18
C ARG A 35 12.61 -16.08 29.64
N GLU A 36 13.42 -15.12 30.06
CA GLU A 36 12.94 -13.86 30.68
C GLU A 36 12.63 -12.77 29.65
N ARG A 37 12.81 -13.07 28.36
CA ARG A 37 12.60 -12.13 27.26
C ARG A 37 11.10 -11.81 27.08
N GLY A 38 10.77 -10.51 27.11
CA GLY A 38 9.40 -10.03 26.91
C GLY A 38 8.86 -10.10 25.46
N HIS A 39 9.71 -10.41 24.48
CA HIS A 39 9.34 -10.52 23.06
C HIS A 39 9.29 -11.98 22.59
N GLN A 40 8.33 -12.25 21.70
CA GLN A 40 7.79 -13.56 21.33
C GLN A 40 8.85 -14.57 20.82
N ASN A 41 9.32 -15.40 21.76
CA ASN A 41 10.11 -16.63 21.57
C ASN A 41 11.53 -16.43 20.99
N CYS A 42 12.27 -17.54 20.90
CA CYS A 42 13.61 -17.59 20.32
C CYS A 42 13.59 -17.16 18.86
N CYS A 43 14.59 -16.39 18.45
CA CYS A 43 14.59 -15.76 17.15
C CYS A 43 15.04 -16.74 16.05
N PRO A 44 14.39 -16.72 14.89
CA PRO A 44 14.86 -17.51 13.75
C PRO A 44 16.08 -16.84 13.13
N SER A 45 17.03 -17.66 12.66
CA SER A 45 18.25 -17.21 11.97
C SER A 45 19.13 -16.32 12.86
N ARG A 46 20.07 -15.57 12.27
CA ARG A 46 20.94 -14.64 13.01
C ARG A 46 20.21 -13.32 13.24
N ASP A 47 19.95 -12.97 14.49
CA ASP A 47 19.30 -11.71 14.86
C ASP A 47 20.05 -11.02 16.01
N ASN A 48 20.77 -9.94 15.67
CA ASN A 48 21.56 -9.17 16.63
C ASN A 48 20.69 -8.42 17.66
N LYS A 49 19.37 -8.32 17.48
CA LYS A 49 18.41 -7.79 18.47
C LYS A 49 17.93 -8.87 19.44
N CYS A 50 18.26 -10.12 19.17
CA CYS A 50 17.89 -11.28 19.96
C CYS A 50 18.97 -11.65 20.97
N PHE A 51 19.45 -10.65 21.71
CA PHE A 51 20.48 -10.85 22.70
C PHE A 51 19.93 -10.70 24.12
N GLU A 52 20.67 -11.28 25.05
CA GLU A 52 20.49 -11.15 26.49
C GLU A 52 21.86 -11.10 27.18
N TYR A 53 21.88 -10.77 28.47
CA TYR A 53 23.12 -10.78 29.26
C TYR A 53 23.24 -12.05 30.11
N THR A 54 24.37 -12.73 30.01
CA THR A 54 24.69 -13.87 30.87
C THR A 54 24.87 -13.45 32.33
N ARG A 55 24.98 -14.42 33.24
CA ARG A 55 25.36 -14.21 34.65
C ARG A 55 26.68 -13.43 34.82
N ARG A 56 27.56 -13.48 33.81
CA ARG A 56 28.85 -12.76 33.78
C ARG A 56 28.75 -11.39 33.11
N LYS A 57 27.54 -10.89 32.80
CA LYS A 57 27.27 -9.66 32.03
C LYS A 57 27.88 -9.65 30.63
N THR A 58 28.09 -10.83 30.03
CA THR A 58 28.50 -10.94 28.63
C THR A 58 27.26 -11.04 27.73
N VAL A 59 27.35 -10.53 26.51
CA VAL A 59 26.26 -10.68 25.53
C VAL A 59 26.17 -12.14 25.09
N CYS A 60 24.97 -12.69 25.08
CA CYS A 60 24.62 -13.98 24.49
C CYS A 60 23.40 -13.83 23.58
N TYR A 61 23.17 -14.79 22.69
CA TYR A 61 22.08 -14.73 21.71
C TYR A 61 21.08 -15.87 21.90
N CYS A 62 19.81 -15.53 21.74
CA CYS A 62 18.65 -16.43 21.79
C CYS A 62 18.10 -16.73 20.39
N ASP A 63 19.00 -16.86 19.42
CA ASP A 63 18.67 -17.06 18.02
C ASP A 63 19.16 -18.44 17.52
N SER A 64 18.59 -18.93 16.42
CA SER A 64 18.96 -20.27 15.93
C SER A 64 20.36 -20.36 15.31
N TYR A 65 21.03 -19.23 15.11
CA TYR A 65 22.40 -19.17 14.60
C TYR A 65 23.45 -19.27 15.71
N CYS A 66 23.06 -19.01 16.97
CA CYS A 66 23.97 -18.96 18.11
C CYS A 66 24.81 -20.24 18.30
N GLN A 67 24.26 -21.40 17.90
CA GLN A 67 24.98 -22.68 18.00
C GLN A 67 26.18 -22.73 17.05
N LYS A 68 26.06 -22.09 15.88
CA LYS A 68 27.12 -22.02 14.88
C LYS A 68 28.21 -21.03 15.29
N THR A 69 27.84 -19.93 15.93
CA THR A 69 28.75 -18.89 16.45
C THR A 69 29.28 -19.19 17.85
N ARG A 70 28.68 -20.16 18.55
CA ARG A 70 29.00 -20.58 19.93
C ARG A 70 28.81 -19.47 20.96
N ASP A 71 27.80 -18.64 20.78
CA ASP A 71 27.43 -17.50 21.62
C ASP A 71 25.98 -17.60 22.15
N CYS A 72 25.44 -18.82 22.24
CA CYS A 72 24.12 -19.08 22.82
C CYS A 72 24.04 -18.70 24.31
N CYS A 73 22.87 -18.25 24.75
CA CYS A 73 22.58 -18.11 26.17
C CYS A 73 22.53 -19.47 26.88
N GLU A 74 22.78 -19.48 28.20
CA GLU A 74 22.91 -20.70 29.02
C GLU A 74 21.63 -21.57 28.99
N ASP A 75 20.47 -20.93 28.93
CA ASP A 75 19.15 -21.57 28.93
C ASP A 75 18.61 -21.90 27.52
N TYR A 76 19.38 -21.57 26.47
CA TYR A 76 18.96 -21.72 25.07
C TYR A 76 18.50 -23.15 24.73
N GLN A 77 19.21 -24.19 25.18
CA GLN A 77 18.83 -25.57 24.88
C GLN A 77 17.47 -25.93 25.51
N HIS A 78 17.25 -25.54 26.77
CA HIS A 78 16.03 -25.85 27.49
C HIS A 78 14.83 -25.04 27.00
N VAL A 79 15.07 -23.80 26.59
CA VAL A 79 14.00 -22.87 26.17
C VAL A 79 13.72 -22.97 24.68
N CYS A 80 14.75 -23.00 23.82
CA CYS A 80 14.62 -22.89 22.37
C CYS A 80 14.74 -24.21 21.61
N GLN A 81 15.48 -25.19 22.17
CA GLN A 81 15.72 -26.47 21.49
C GLN A 81 14.74 -27.57 21.92
N ILE A 82 14.32 -27.56 23.19
CA ILE A 82 13.31 -28.51 23.71
C ILE A 82 11.89 -28.05 23.39
N SER A 83 11.62 -26.74 23.37
CA SER A 83 10.36 -26.25 22.82
C SER A 83 10.43 -26.36 21.30
N ALA A 84 9.65 -27.27 20.72
CA ALA A 84 9.73 -27.53 19.29
C ALA A 84 9.54 -26.22 18.49
N ALA A 85 10.49 -25.93 17.59
CA ALA A 85 10.32 -24.88 16.60
C ALA A 85 9.04 -25.17 15.82
N MET A 86 8.11 -24.20 15.82
CA MET A 86 6.87 -24.31 15.07
C MET A 86 6.95 -23.38 13.88
N ASP A 87 6.96 -23.96 12.69
CA ASP A 87 6.88 -23.23 11.45
C ASP A 87 5.53 -22.52 11.32
N CYS A 88 5.53 -21.40 10.62
CA CYS A 88 4.27 -20.75 10.29
C CYS A 88 3.46 -21.62 9.32
N ALA A 89 2.23 -21.95 9.70
CA ALA A 89 1.24 -22.55 8.81
C ALA A 89 0.23 -21.49 8.39
N VAL A 90 -0.15 -21.52 7.11
CA VAL A 90 -1.14 -20.61 6.52
C VAL A 90 -2.28 -21.42 5.91
N GLY A 91 -3.48 -20.85 5.95
CA GLY A 91 -4.66 -21.43 5.32
C GLY A 91 -4.63 -21.34 3.79
N SER A 92 -5.68 -21.87 3.18
CA SER A 92 -5.92 -21.70 1.75
C SER A 92 -6.15 -20.23 1.39
N TRP A 93 -5.90 -19.90 0.14
CA TRP A 93 -6.22 -18.58 -0.40
C TRP A 93 -7.73 -18.35 -0.39
N GLY A 94 -8.14 -17.17 0.08
CA GLY A 94 -9.48 -16.66 -0.13
C GLY A 94 -9.77 -16.40 -1.61
N PRO A 95 -11.04 -16.06 -1.94
CA PRO A 95 -11.42 -15.70 -3.29
C PRO A 95 -10.67 -14.46 -3.78
N TRP A 96 -10.52 -14.34 -5.10
CA TRP A 96 -10.03 -13.11 -5.70
C TRP A 96 -11.08 -12.01 -5.58
N SER A 97 -10.63 -10.79 -5.31
CA SER A 97 -11.45 -9.59 -5.42
C SER A 97 -11.96 -9.39 -6.85
N SER A 98 -12.98 -8.55 -7.00
CA SER A 98 -13.34 -7.96 -8.29
C SER A 98 -12.15 -7.23 -8.91
N CYS A 99 -12.16 -7.08 -10.24
CA CYS A 99 -11.13 -6.32 -10.95
C CYS A 99 -11.22 -4.86 -10.52
N SER A 100 -10.08 -4.23 -10.23
CA SER A 100 -10.00 -2.83 -9.81
C SER A 100 -10.45 -1.85 -10.89
N SER A 101 -10.48 -2.28 -12.16
CA SER A 101 -10.99 -1.50 -13.28
C SER A 101 -12.23 -2.20 -13.84
N PRO A 102 -13.37 -1.50 -14.01
CA PRO A 102 -14.55 -2.08 -14.66
C PRO A 102 -14.28 -2.37 -16.14
N CYS A 103 -13.38 -1.61 -16.76
CA CYS A 103 -13.02 -1.69 -18.17
C CYS A 103 -11.51 -1.79 -18.36
N GLY A 104 -11.04 -2.62 -19.28
CA GLY A 104 -9.62 -2.68 -19.65
C GLY A 104 -8.72 -3.25 -18.56
N VAL A 105 -7.43 -2.89 -18.58
CA VAL A 105 -6.42 -3.46 -17.68
C VAL A 105 -6.62 -2.96 -16.24
N GLY A 106 -6.73 -3.90 -15.30
CA GLY A 106 -6.80 -3.64 -13.87
C GLY A 106 -5.99 -4.68 -13.08
N SER A 107 -6.21 -4.70 -11.76
CA SER A 107 -5.62 -5.70 -10.87
C SER A 107 -6.67 -6.27 -9.93
N LYS A 108 -6.45 -7.50 -9.48
CA LYS A 108 -7.25 -8.12 -8.42
C LYS A 108 -6.35 -8.74 -7.37
N GLU A 109 -6.85 -8.80 -6.15
CA GLU A 109 -6.10 -9.22 -4.98
C GLU A 109 -6.84 -10.32 -4.22
N ARG A 110 -6.08 -11.18 -3.53
CA ARG A 110 -6.62 -12.14 -2.56
C ARG A 110 -5.70 -12.23 -1.36
N SER A 111 -6.25 -12.70 -0.24
CA SER A 111 -5.52 -12.88 1.02
C SER A 111 -5.75 -14.28 1.58
N ARG A 112 -4.84 -14.71 2.46
CA ARG A 112 -4.95 -15.92 3.28
C ARG A 112 -4.56 -15.59 4.72
N GLN A 113 -5.08 -16.38 5.65
CA GLN A 113 -4.83 -16.17 7.09
C GLN A 113 -3.76 -17.13 7.60
N VAL A 114 -3.04 -16.71 8.63
CA VAL A 114 -2.13 -17.56 9.39
C VAL A 114 -2.96 -18.49 10.27
N THR A 115 -2.78 -19.80 10.12
CA THR A 115 -3.44 -20.80 10.97
C THR A 115 -2.60 -21.15 12.19
N ILE A 116 -1.28 -21.16 12.03
CA ILE A 116 -0.33 -21.38 13.13
C ILE A 116 0.78 -20.32 13.01
N PRO A 117 0.91 -19.41 13.99
CA PRO A 117 2.01 -18.43 13.99
C PRO A 117 3.34 -19.12 14.31
N PRO A 118 4.47 -18.61 13.78
CA PRO A 118 5.77 -19.21 14.03
C PRO A 118 6.19 -19.05 15.49
N ARG A 119 6.85 -20.07 16.06
CA ARG A 119 7.38 -20.07 17.43
C ARG A 119 8.77 -20.68 17.52
N ASN A 120 9.53 -20.27 18.52
CA ASN A 120 10.85 -20.84 18.89
C ASN A 120 11.80 -20.98 17.70
N GLY A 121 11.93 -19.92 16.90
CA GLY A 121 12.81 -19.91 15.74
C GLY A 121 12.29 -20.70 14.52
N GLY A 122 11.01 -21.07 14.49
CA GLY A 122 10.36 -21.63 13.30
C GLY A 122 10.30 -20.65 12.12
N THR A 123 10.11 -21.20 10.92
CA THR A 123 10.12 -20.43 9.67
C THR A 123 9.01 -19.37 9.62
N PRO A 124 9.30 -18.16 9.12
CA PRO A 124 8.31 -17.10 9.02
C PRO A 124 7.22 -17.43 8.00
N CYS A 125 6.07 -16.79 8.15
CA CYS A 125 4.95 -17.00 7.24
C CYS A 125 5.30 -16.59 5.80
N PRO A 126 4.89 -17.39 4.80
CA PRO A 126 4.97 -16.96 3.41
C PRO A 126 3.99 -15.81 3.14
N ASP A 127 4.06 -15.21 1.94
CA ASP A 127 3.21 -14.07 1.57
C ASP A 127 1.71 -14.33 1.85
N LEU A 128 1.09 -13.39 2.57
CA LEU A 128 -0.32 -13.46 2.97
C LEU A 128 -1.25 -12.75 1.99
N ARG A 129 -0.70 -11.97 1.05
CA ARG A 129 -1.44 -11.22 0.02
C ARG A 129 -0.87 -11.53 -1.35
N GLN A 130 -1.75 -11.71 -2.32
CA GLN A 130 -1.36 -11.97 -3.71
C GLN A 130 -2.12 -11.05 -4.65
N ARG A 131 -1.42 -10.44 -5.61
CA ARG A 131 -2.00 -9.57 -6.63
C ARG A 131 -1.71 -10.11 -8.02
N ARG A 132 -2.67 -9.98 -8.94
CA ARG A 132 -2.48 -10.28 -10.36
C ARG A 132 -3.21 -9.30 -11.26
N GLY A 133 -2.78 -9.22 -12.52
CA GLY A 133 -3.50 -8.49 -13.55
C GLY A 133 -4.87 -9.09 -13.86
N CYS A 134 -5.81 -8.25 -14.25
CA CYS A 134 -7.12 -8.63 -14.77
C CYS A 134 -7.52 -7.69 -15.92
N TYR A 135 -8.52 -8.12 -16.69
CA TYR A 135 -9.14 -7.30 -17.72
C TYR A 135 -10.63 -7.16 -17.40
N GLY A 136 -11.09 -5.94 -17.17
CA GLY A 136 -12.50 -5.61 -16.96
C GLY A 136 -13.26 -5.62 -18.28
N ASN A 137 -14.33 -6.40 -18.36
CA ASN A 137 -15.17 -6.58 -19.55
C ASN A 137 -16.65 -6.33 -19.23
N ASN A 138 -16.94 -5.20 -18.58
CA ASN A 138 -18.32 -4.78 -18.33
C ASN A 138 -18.99 -4.36 -19.66
N VAL A 139 -20.30 -4.57 -19.81
CA VAL A 139 -21.08 -4.22 -21.00
C VAL A 139 -21.02 -2.70 -21.29
N ILE A 140 -20.85 -1.89 -20.25
CA ILE A 140 -20.64 -0.44 -20.37
C ILE A 140 -19.33 -0.12 -21.13
N CYS A 141 -18.38 -1.05 -21.20
CA CYS A 141 -17.05 -0.82 -21.73
C CYS A 141 -16.94 -0.79 -23.25
N ASP A 142 -17.99 -1.14 -24.01
CA ASP A 142 -17.92 -1.02 -25.47
C ASP A 142 -17.76 0.45 -25.91
N ASN A 143 -18.29 1.40 -25.12
CA ASN A 143 -18.04 2.83 -25.28
C ASN A 143 -16.71 3.29 -24.65
N ALA A 144 -16.11 2.49 -23.76
CA ALA A 144 -14.85 2.82 -23.07
C ALA A 144 -13.59 2.37 -23.85
N LYS A 145 -13.75 1.58 -24.92
CA LYS A 145 -12.65 1.22 -25.84
C LYS A 145 -12.25 2.37 -26.76
N GLU A 146 -13.01 3.45 -26.77
CA GLU A 146 -12.74 4.60 -27.61
C GLU A 146 -11.46 5.32 -27.17
N VAL A 147 -10.59 5.58 -28.15
CA VAL A 147 -9.41 6.41 -27.97
C VAL A 147 -9.72 7.78 -28.54
N ALA A 148 -9.78 8.79 -27.68
CA ALA A 148 -10.00 10.15 -28.12
C ALA A 148 -8.83 10.63 -28.98
N LYS A 149 -9.15 11.24 -30.12
CA LYS A 149 -8.16 12.02 -30.88
C LYS A 149 -8.38 13.48 -30.55
N ILE A 150 -7.27 14.16 -30.25
CA ILE A 150 -7.32 15.58 -29.87
C ILE A 150 -6.41 16.45 -30.71
N LEU A 151 -6.85 17.68 -30.89
CA LEU A 151 -6.06 18.81 -31.38
C LEU A 151 -6.12 19.96 -30.37
N PRO A 152 -5.13 20.87 -30.40
CA PRO A 152 -5.22 22.10 -29.61
C PRO A 152 -6.31 23.04 -30.12
N ASP A 153 -6.85 23.84 -29.21
CA ASP A 153 -7.92 24.82 -29.41
C ASP A 153 -7.75 25.75 -30.63
N PHE A 154 -6.53 26.11 -31.00
CA PHE A 154 -6.29 26.97 -32.17
C PHE A 154 -6.65 26.32 -33.52
N PHE A 155 -6.94 25.02 -33.56
CA PHE A 155 -7.53 24.36 -34.75
C PHE A 155 -9.05 24.48 -34.82
N LYS A 156 -9.70 25.15 -33.86
CA LYS A 156 -11.15 25.36 -33.84
C LYS A 156 -11.58 26.00 -35.16
N ARG A 157 -12.36 25.26 -35.96
CA ARG A 157 -12.90 25.76 -37.22
C ARG A 157 -14.19 26.51 -36.92
N ASN A 158 -14.18 27.82 -37.10
CA ASN A 158 -15.40 28.62 -37.23
C ASN A 158 -15.77 28.85 -38.72
N PHE A 159 -15.13 28.11 -39.62
CA PHE A 159 -15.16 28.38 -41.06
C PHE A 159 -16.24 27.54 -41.75
N LYS A 160 -17.33 28.19 -42.17
CA LYS A 160 -18.24 27.63 -43.19
C LYS A 160 -17.47 27.57 -44.51
N ASP A 161 -17.15 26.37 -44.96
CA ASP A 161 -16.39 26.13 -46.21
C ASP A 161 -17.04 26.85 -47.41
N PRO A 162 -16.41 27.90 -47.98
CA PRO A 162 -16.93 28.69 -49.09
C PRO A 162 -16.98 27.92 -50.41
N TRP A 163 -16.22 26.82 -50.53
CA TRP A 163 -16.14 25.99 -51.74
C TRP A 163 -17.05 24.76 -51.67
N ARG A 164 -17.91 24.69 -50.64
CA ARG A 164 -18.84 23.59 -50.43
C ARG A 164 -19.89 23.56 -51.53
N ARG A 165 -20.06 22.40 -52.15
CA ARG A 165 -21.00 22.21 -53.27
C ARG A 165 -22.46 22.27 -52.77
N PRO A 166 -23.40 22.90 -53.49
CA PRO A 166 -24.81 23.04 -53.08
C PRO A 166 -25.57 21.73 -52.81
N HIS A 167 -25.08 20.60 -53.35
CA HIS A 167 -25.74 19.29 -53.29
C HIS A 167 -25.10 18.33 -52.27
N MET A 168 -24.18 18.80 -51.42
CA MET A 168 -23.73 17.98 -50.29
C MET A 168 -24.82 17.93 -49.21
N LEU A 169 -25.25 16.72 -48.85
CA LEU A 169 -26.05 16.48 -47.65
C LEU A 169 -25.33 17.09 -46.44
N MET A 170 -25.98 18.06 -45.81
CA MET A 170 -25.48 18.66 -44.58
C MET A 170 -25.68 17.64 -43.45
N LYS A 171 -24.60 17.34 -42.71
CA LYS A 171 -24.75 16.75 -41.38
C LYS A 171 -25.51 17.79 -40.54
N GLU A 172 -26.53 17.35 -39.81
CA GLU A 172 -27.28 18.25 -38.91
C GLU A 172 -26.30 18.97 -37.97
N GLU A 173 -26.43 20.29 -37.89
CA GLU A 173 -25.60 21.13 -37.04
C GLU A 173 -26.10 20.94 -35.60
N LYS A 174 -25.30 20.23 -34.80
CA LYS A 174 -25.57 19.93 -33.38
C LYS A 174 -24.87 20.96 -32.49
N ASP A 175 -25.44 21.24 -31.31
CA ASP A 175 -24.83 22.15 -30.35
C ASP A 175 -23.52 21.57 -29.78
N SER A 176 -22.45 22.36 -29.78
CA SER A 176 -21.17 21.95 -29.20
C SER A 176 -21.22 21.89 -27.67
N TYR A 177 -20.61 20.88 -27.06
CA TYR A 177 -20.46 20.79 -25.60
C TYR A 177 -18.98 20.67 -25.18
N CYS A 178 -18.71 21.00 -23.93
CA CYS A 178 -17.39 20.93 -23.32
C CYS A 178 -17.35 19.80 -22.28
N VAL A 179 -16.24 19.07 -22.22
CA VAL A 179 -15.96 18.06 -21.19
C VAL A 179 -14.68 18.44 -20.46
N TYR A 180 -14.72 18.35 -19.13
CA TYR A 180 -13.57 18.59 -18.27
C TYR A 180 -12.99 17.26 -17.81
N LEU A 181 -11.73 17.05 -18.18
CA LEU A 181 -11.05 15.77 -18.09
C LEU A 181 -9.80 15.90 -17.23
N ARG A 182 -9.68 15.02 -16.24
CA ARG A 182 -8.52 14.96 -15.33
C ARG A 182 -7.45 14.05 -15.93
N VAL A 183 -6.31 14.61 -16.34
CA VAL A 183 -5.21 13.82 -16.91
C VAL A 183 -4.64 12.87 -15.86
N LYS A 184 -4.60 11.57 -16.14
CA LYS A 184 -4.01 10.54 -15.27
C LYS A 184 -2.64 10.08 -15.75
N GLN A 185 -2.42 10.10 -17.06
CA GLN A 185 -1.14 9.75 -17.66
C GLN A 185 -0.92 10.58 -18.93
N ALA A 186 0.33 10.95 -19.18
CA ALA A 186 0.77 11.52 -20.45
C ALA A 186 2.17 10.98 -20.78
N SER A 187 2.40 10.67 -22.05
CA SER A 187 3.69 10.17 -22.54
C SER A 187 4.75 11.27 -22.58
N ALA A 188 6.03 10.88 -22.57
CA ALA A 188 7.13 11.85 -22.62
C ALA A 188 7.14 12.69 -23.91
N ALA A 189 6.61 12.14 -25.01
CA ALA A 189 6.50 12.84 -26.30
C ALA A 189 5.58 14.07 -26.23
N CYS A 190 4.67 14.15 -25.26
CA CYS A 190 3.85 15.34 -25.06
C CYS A 190 4.67 16.58 -24.68
N LYS A 191 5.90 16.42 -24.18
CA LYS A 191 6.80 17.55 -23.87
C LYS A 191 7.38 18.24 -25.11
N LEU A 192 7.21 17.66 -26.31
CA LEU A 192 7.85 18.15 -27.54
C LEU A 192 7.18 19.40 -28.14
N LYS A 193 5.90 19.66 -27.85
CA LYS A 193 5.18 20.85 -28.32
C LYS A 193 4.67 21.67 -27.14
N LEU A 194 4.66 22.99 -27.27
CA LEU A 194 4.29 23.92 -26.19
C LEU A 194 2.86 23.68 -25.68
N TRP A 195 1.92 23.44 -26.58
CA TRP A 195 0.52 23.19 -26.22
C TRP A 195 0.34 21.83 -25.51
N SER A 196 1.04 20.77 -25.96
CA SER A 196 0.92 19.43 -25.40
C SER A 196 1.73 19.23 -24.13
N ALA A 197 2.78 20.03 -23.91
CA ALA A 197 3.61 19.98 -22.70
C ALA A 197 2.81 20.29 -21.43
N GLN A 198 1.66 20.94 -21.62
CA GLN A 198 0.69 21.27 -20.59
C GLN A 198 -0.14 20.07 -20.11
N LEU A 199 -0.21 18.98 -20.87
CA LEU A 199 -0.93 17.74 -20.53
C LEU A 199 -0.15 16.96 -19.47
N VAL A 200 -0.15 17.47 -18.23
CA VAL A 200 0.55 16.88 -17.09
C VAL A 200 -0.42 16.17 -16.16
N ARG A 201 0.08 15.20 -15.38
CA ARG A 201 -0.73 14.41 -14.45
C ARG A 201 -1.49 15.30 -13.45
N GLU A 202 -2.73 14.93 -13.16
CA GLU A 202 -3.73 15.62 -12.34
C GLU A 202 -4.21 16.99 -12.85
N ARG A 203 -3.72 17.46 -14.01
CA ARG A 203 -4.26 18.68 -14.60
C ARG A 203 -5.68 18.44 -15.12
N LEU A 204 -6.56 19.41 -14.87
CA LEU A 204 -7.89 19.48 -15.48
C LEU A 204 -7.78 20.16 -16.84
N VAL A 205 -8.24 19.49 -17.88
CA VAL A 205 -8.21 19.97 -19.28
C VAL A 205 -9.65 20.08 -19.77
N CYS A 206 -9.97 21.20 -20.39
CA CYS A 206 -11.24 21.38 -21.09
C CYS A 206 -11.08 20.88 -22.53
N ALA A 207 -11.97 19.97 -22.94
CA ALA A 207 -12.03 19.43 -24.28
C ALA A 207 -13.39 19.78 -24.90
N GLU A 208 -13.37 20.48 -26.03
CA GLU A 208 -14.58 20.86 -26.76
C GLU A 208 -14.94 19.81 -27.82
N CYS A 209 -16.19 19.37 -27.79
CA CYS A 209 -16.80 18.47 -28.78
C CYS A 209 -17.66 19.28 -29.73
N GLN A 210 -17.18 19.47 -30.97
CA GLN A 210 -17.91 20.17 -32.02
C GLN A 210 -18.80 19.20 -32.82
N SER A 211 -19.86 19.71 -33.46
CA SER A 211 -20.81 18.93 -34.27
C SER A 211 -20.14 18.02 -35.31
N ASP A 212 -19.06 18.47 -35.94
CA ASP A 212 -18.30 17.71 -36.92
C ASP A 212 -17.66 16.45 -36.32
N ALA A 213 -17.19 16.52 -35.07
CA ALA A 213 -16.55 15.44 -34.33
C ALA A 213 -17.54 14.51 -33.61
N MET A 214 -18.81 14.89 -33.49
CA MET A 214 -19.84 14.06 -32.86
C MET A 214 -20.19 12.85 -33.71
N SER A 215 -20.40 11.71 -33.07
CA SER A 215 -20.97 10.52 -33.71
C SER A 215 -22.50 10.66 -33.87
N ASN A 216 -23.16 9.57 -34.27
CA ASN A 216 -24.62 9.51 -34.30
C ASN A 216 -25.27 9.57 -32.90
N SER A 217 -24.49 9.35 -31.83
CA SER A 217 -24.98 9.37 -30.45
C SER A 217 -24.82 10.72 -29.74
N ASP A 218 -24.68 11.82 -30.51
CA ASP A 218 -24.47 13.20 -30.01
C ASP A 218 -23.24 13.36 -29.09
N ARG A 219 -22.26 12.46 -29.24
CA ARG A 219 -21.06 12.41 -28.42
C ARG A 219 -19.80 12.30 -29.25
N CYS A 220 -18.71 12.90 -28.76
CA CYS A 220 -17.39 12.72 -29.35
C CYS A 220 -16.73 11.43 -28.88
N ALA A 221 -16.03 10.77 -29.81
CA ALA A 221 -15.32 9.54 -29.50
C ALA A 221 -14.25 9.77 -28.41
N GLY A 222 -14.33 9.00 -27.32
CA GLY A 222 -13.42 9.10 -26.19
C GLY A 222 -13.62 10.33 -25.29
N ASP A 223 -14.77 11.02 -25.40
CA ASP A 223 -15.19 12.06 -24.43
C ASP A 223 -15.25 11.50 -23.00
N GLY A 224 -15.47 10.19 -22.86
CA GLY A 224 -15.29 9.40 -21.66
C GLY A 224 -16.58 9.10 -20.93
N MET A 225 -16.48 8.46 -19.77
CA MET A 225 -17.61 8.27 -18.86
C MET A 225 -17.15 8.53 -17.44
N GLU A 226 -18.09 8.90 -16.58
CA GLU A 226 -17.81 9.14 -15.17
C GLU A 226 -17.16 7.91 -14.52
N GLY A 227 -16.05 8.13 -13.81
CA GLY A 227 -15.32 7.06 -13.12
C GLY A 227 -14.55 6.09 -14.01
N ILE A 228 -14.60 6.22 -15.34
CA ILE A 228 -13.88 5.33 -16.27
C ILE A 228 -12.69 6.06 -16.87
N ARG A 229 -11.53 5.39 -16.86
CA ARG A 229 -10.33 5.89 -17.53
C ARG A 229 -10.49 5.72 -19.04
N THR A 230 -10.37 6.82 -19.77
CA THR A 230 -10.32 6.82 -21.24
C THR A 230 -8.95 7.25 -21.75
N PHE A 231 -8.58 6.70 -22.90
CA PHE A 231 -7.28 6.91 -23.52
C PHE A 231 -7.38 7.94 -24.62
N TRP A 232 -6.28 8.64 -24.88
CA TRP A 232 -6.24 9.68 -25.89
C TRP A 232 -4.91 9.74 -26.62
N THR A 233 -4.95 10.29 -27.83
CA THR A 233 -3.77 10.57 -28.67
C THR A 233 -3.86 11.96 -29.29
N ALA A 234 -2.76 12.69 -29.29
CA ALA A 234 -2.66 14.00 -29.93
C ALA A 234 -2.41 13.83 -31.44
N ALA A 235 -3.36 14.25 -32.27
CA ALA A 235 -3.29 14.06 -33.72
C ALA A 235 -2.13 14.85 -34.36
N SER A 236 -1.80 16.04 -33.82
CA SER A 236 -0.72 16.89 -34.33
C SER A 236 0.64 16.64 -33.68
N THR A 237 0.74 15.75 -32.69
CA THR A 237 1.97 15.48 -31.94
C THR A 237 2.22 13.97 -31.86
N PRO A 238 2.92 13.38 -32.85
CA PRO A 238 3.19 11.94 -32.90
C PRO A 238 3.80 11.42 -31.60
N GLY A 239 3.27 10.30 -31.11
CA GLY A 239 3.71 9.67 -29.86
C GLY A 239 3.18 10.35 -28.59
N CYS A 240 2.57 11.54 -28.65
CA CYS A 240 1.90 12.14 -27.50
C CYS A 240 0.54 11.47 -27.28
N HIS A 241 0.43 10.69 -26.22
CA HIS A 241 -0.75 9.94 -25.84
C HIS A 241 -0.84 9.84 -24.33
N GLY A 242 -1.99 9.42 -23.83
CA GLY A 242 -2.19 9.32 -22.40
C GLY A 242 -3.55 8.78 -22.02
N SER A 243 -3.93 9.06 -20.78
CA SER A 243 -5.26 8.75 -20.27
C SER A 243 -5.78 9.87 -19.37
N TRP A 244 -7.10 10.00 -19.30
CA TRP A 244 -7.80 10.90 -18.41
C TRP A 244 -9.04 10.24 -17.82
N MET A 245 -9.69 10.93 -16.88
CA MET A 245 -10.98 10.54 -16.32
C MET A 245 -11.93 11.73 -16.44
N TRP A 246 -13.19 11.46 -16.77
CA TRP A 246 -14.24 12.48 -16.82
C TRP A 246 -14.49 13.05 -15.43
N GLU A 247 -14.60 14.38 -15.35
CA GLU A 247 -14.97 15.09 -14.12
C GLU A 247 -16.38 15.67 -14.23
N LEU A 248 -16.64 16.48 -15.27
CA LEU A 248 -17.93 17.12 -15.53
C LEU A 248 -18.05 17.55 -16.99
N SER A 249 -19.27 17.80 -17.47
CA SER A 249 -19.57 18.36 -18.79
C SER A 249 -20.44 19.60 -18.71
N SER A 250 -20.44 20.40 -19.77
CA SER A 250 -21.27 21.60 -19.90
C SER A 250 -21.70 21.80 -21.35
N GLU A 251 -22.99 22.05 -21.55
CA GLU A 251 -23.57 22.35 -22.86
C GLU A 251 -23.23 23.78 -23.33
N GLN A 252 -23.03 24.74 -22.40
CA GLN A 252 -22.53 26.07 -22.76
C GLN A 252 -21.01 26.08 -22.82
N CYS A 253 -20.48 25.60 -23.94
CA CYS A 253 -19.06 25.35 -24.09
C CYS A 253 -18.23 26.65 -24.13
N ARG A 254 -17.52 26.93 -23.02
CA ARG A 254 -16.55 28.03 -22.89
C ARG A 254 -15.28 27.53 -22.22
N CYS A 255 -14.37 27.00 -23.01
CA CYS A 255 -13.09 26.54 -22.49
C CYS A 255 -12.11 27.70 -22.22
N PRO A 256 -11.25 27.59 -21.19
CA PRO A 256 -10.13 28.49 -20.98
C PRO A 256 -9.03 28.27 -22.06
N PRO A 257 -8.06 29.21 -22.19
CA PRO A 257 -6.92 29.02 -23.08
C PRO A 257 -6.17 27.71 -22.81
N TYR A 258 -5.57 27.15 -23.86
CA TYR A 258 -4.88 25.85 -23.83
C TYR A 258 -5.83 24.66 -23.63
N SER A 259 -7.07 24.82 -24.10
CA SER A 259 -8.00 23.71 -24.23
C SER A 259 -7.68 22.86 -25.46
N VAL A 260 -8.38 21.75 -25.56
CA VAL A 260 -8.27 20.83 -26.68
C VAL A 260 -9.63 20.66 -27.35
N LEU A 261 -9.63 20.14 -28.56
CA LEU A 261 -10.81 19.83 -29.35
C LEU A 261 -10.77 18.34 -29.71
N PHE A 262 -11.91 17.68 -29.66
CA PHE A 262 -12.06 16.33 -30.21
C PHE A 262 -12.11 16.37 -31.74
N VAL A 263 -11.57 15.33 -32.38
CA VAL A 263 -11.55 15.15 -33.85
C VAL A 263 -11.81 13.72 -34.28
#